data_AF-A0AAU9IS60-F1
#
_entry.id   AF-A0AAU9IS60-F1
#
_cell.length_a   1.000
_cell.length_b   1.000
_cell.length_c   1.000
_cell.angle_alpha   90.00
_cell.angle_beta   90.00
_cell.angle_gamma   90.00
#
_symmetry.space_group_name_H-M   'P 1'
#
loop_
_entity.id
_entity.type
_entity.pdbx_description
1 polymer ?
#
loop_
_entity_poly.entity_id
_entity_poly.type
_entity_poly.pdbx_seq_one_letter_code
_entity_poly.pdbx_strand_id
1 'polypeptide(L)'
;MGSGSSKNNKQKQSVKVKIPKFQVADLRAPVAYPQMPIPSAPPLDTEQDELLRNASPQKEPTIPRSQQIPQPKNSNENEDPDILFDENPEVQEIQGNQPTDLSSVPQFSSQSCTLQGKWSYHMELSEIYFPESISNYIEKDFILGNIRSKFEFSGSQAEIIFQESLMTLNGISGEKLIYPISRSSSNKEKYWWYANDQSARPIIKEIEEILNSTEWIFIYSLDGVVYQINLHKKSMIEMKTGLVRNLVIA
;
A
#
# COMPACT_ATOMS: atom_id res chain seq x y z
N MET A 1 -85.90 -13.48 -0.01
CA MET A 1 -84.71 -12.94 -0.70
C MET A 1 -84.64 -11.45 -0.44
N GLY A 2 -83.45 -10.94 -0.10
CA GLY A 2 -83.07 -9.53 -0.24
C GLY A 2 -83.38 -8.60 0.93
N SER A 3 -82.35 -8.30 1.74
CA SER A 3 -82.13 -6.98 2.37
C SER A 3 -80.75 -6.97 3.05
N GLY A 4 -79.79 -6.27 2.45
CA GLY A 4 -78.46 -6.09 3.01
C GLY A 4 -77.62 -5.19 2.11
N SER A 5 -77.62 -3.89 2.36
CA SER A 5 -76.73 -2.92 1.72
C SER A 5 -76.18 -1.98 2.77
N SER A 6 -75.00 -2.34 3.30
CA SER A 6 -74.15 -1.44 4.09
C SER A 6 -73.23 -0.66 3.16
N LYS A 7 -73.40 0.67 3.13
CA LYS A 7 -72.44 1.60 2.51
C LYS A 7 -71.38 1.96 3.56
N ASN A 8 -70.14 1.56 3.33
CA ASN A 8 -68.98 2.06 4.08
C ASN A 8 -68.33 3.22 3.32
N ASN A 9 -68.34 4.39 3.95
CA ASN A 9 -67.76 5.64 3.45
C ASN A 9 -66.41 5.86 4.14
N LYS A 10 -65.28 5.69 3.43
CA LYS A 10 -63.93 5.97 3.96
C LYS A 10 -63.52 7.39 3.58
N GLN A 11 -63.58 8.31 4.54
CA GLN A 11 -62.99 9.64 4.46
C GLN A 11 -61.47 9.54 4.73
N LYS A 12 -60.65 9.81 3.71
CA LYS A 12 -59.19 10.00 3.87
C LYS A 12 -58.93 11.44 4.31
N GLN A 13 -58.45 11.65 5.53
CA GLN A 13 -57.88 12.91 5.97
C GLN A 13 -56.41 12.99 5.52
N SER A 14 -56.09 14.00 4.71
CA SER A 14 -54.72 14.37 4.34
C SER A 14 -54.10 15.27 5.41
N VAL A 15 -53.11 14.77 6.15
CA VAL A 15 -52.34 15.57 7.11
C VAL A 15 -51.26 16.36 6.34
N LYS A 16 -51.40 17.70 6.32
CA LYS A 16 -50.36 18.62 5.83
C LYS A 16 -49.28 18.76 6.90
N VAL A 17 -48.11 18.17 6.69
CA VAL A 17 -46.92 18.39 7.51
C VAL A 17 -46.25 19.70 7.06
N LYS A 18 -46.18 20.69 7.96
CA LYS A 18 -45.41 21.93 7.75
C LYS A 18 -43.93 21.63 8.04
N ILE A 19 -43.10 21.69 7.00
CA ILE A 19 -41.63 21.63 7.13
C ILE A 19 -41.14 23.06 7.45
N PRO A 20 -40.34 23.26 8.51
CA PRO A 20 -39.76 24.57 8.80
C PRO A 20 -38.70 24.94 7.75
N LYS A 21 -38.78 26.18 7.25
CA LYS A 21 -37.76 26.76 6.37
C LYS A 21 -36.54 27.15 7.22
N PHE A 22 -35.41 26.49 7.04
CA PHE A 22 -34.13 26.96 7.54
C PHE A 22 -33.53 27.94 6.53
N GLN A 23 -33.16 29.13 6.99
CA GLN A 23 -32.41 30.10 6.23
C GLN A 23 -30.96 29.61 6.11
N VAL A 24 -30.48 29.53 4.87
CA VAL A 24 -29.10 29.18 4.52
C VAL A 24 -28.22 30.40 4.82
N ALA A 25 -27.24 30.24 5.71
CA ALA A 25 -26.14 31.19 5.82
C ALA A 25 -25.16 30.94 4.67
N ASP A 26 -24.85 32.00 3.91
CA ASP A 26 -23.83 32.01 2.87
C ASP A 26 -22.47 31.60 3.44
N LEU A 27 -22.03 30.38 3.15
CA LEU A 27 -20.65 29.93 3.37
C LEU A 27 -19.90 29.93 2.03
N ARG A 28 -19.64 31.12 1.52
CA ARG A 28 -18.58 31.34 0.53
C ARG A 28 -17.25 31.51 1.25
N ALA A 29 -16.46 30.43 1.30
CA ALA A 29 -14.99 30.55 1.33
C ALA A 29 -14.37 29.25 0.79
N PRO A 30 -13.63 29.28 -0.33
CA PRO A 30 -12.78 28.16 -0.70
C PRO A 30 -11.63 28.04 0.31
N VAL A 31 -11.44 26.84 0.84
CA VAL A 31 -10.24 26.51 1.64
C VAL A 31 -9.06 26.48 0.68
N ALA A 32 -8.20 27.50 0.75
CA ALA A 32 -6.93 27.53 0.03
C ALA A 32 -5.93 26.60 0.74
N TYR A 33 -5.52 25.53 0.07
CA TYR A 33 -4.37 24.74 0.51
C TYR A 33 -3.08 25.51 0.19
N PRO A 34 -2.11 25.58 1.12
CA PRO A 34 -0.82 26.20 0.84
C PRO A 34 -0.07 25.39 -0.21
N GLN A 35 0.24 25.99 -1.37
CA GLN A 35 1.17 25.42 -2.33
C GLN A 35 2.59 25.47 -1.76
N MET A 36 3.19 24.30 -1.56
CA MET A 36 4.61 24.19 -1.24
C MET A 36 5.44 24.44 -2.50
N PRO A 37 6.57 25.17 -2.42
CA PRO A 37 7.43 25.43 -3.56
C PRO A 37 8.05 24.13 -4.08
N ILE A 38 7.98 23.95 -5.40
CA ILE A 38 8.65 22.87 -6.13
C ILE A 38 10.16 23.13 -6.05
N PRO A 39 10.98 22.20 -5.51
CA PRO A 39 12.43 22.35 -5.55
C PRO A 39 12.92 22.30 -7.00
N SER A 40 13.70 23.31 -7.38
CA SER A 40 14.33 23.39 -8.70
C SER A 40 15.30 22.21 -8.89
N ALA A 41 15.17 21.50 -10.01
CA ALA A 41 16.08 20.42 -10.37
C ALA A 41 17.52 20.94 -10.47
N PRO A 42 18.52 20.19 -9.97
CA PRO A 42 19.93 20.53 -10.20
C PRO A 42 20.28 20.35 -11.69
N PRO A 43 21.23 21.12 -12.22
CA PRO A 43 21.65 21.01 -13.61
C PRO A 43 22.32 19.67 -13.88
N LEU A 44 22.03 19.08 -15.06
CA LEU A 44 22.71 17.88 -15.57
C LEU A 44 24.18 18.21 -15.88
N ASP A 45 25.12 17.62 -15.14
CA ASP A 45 26.51 17.53 -15.57
C ASP A 45 26.61 16.52 -16.72
N THR A 46 27.11 17.01 -17.86
CA THR A 46 27.19 16.29 -19.13
C THR A 46 28.61 15.77 -19.34
N GLU A 47 29.11 14.85 -18.52
CA GLU A 47 30.45 14.24 -18.70
C GLU A 47 30.54 12.76 -18.30
N GLN A 48 29.57 11.91 -18.67
CA GLN A 48 29.71 10.45 -18.49
C GLN A 48 29.44 9.61 -19.74
N ASP A 49 29.42 10.20 -20.94
CA ASP A 49 29.05 9.50 -22.18
C ASP A 49 30.25 9.03 -23.05
N GLU A 50 31.48 9.02 -22.51
CA GLU A 50 32.69 8.62 -23.27
C GLU A 50 33.38 7.32 -22.84
N LEU A 51 32.89 6.58 -21.84
CA LEU A 51 33.58 5.36 -21.35
C LEU A 51 33.06 4.02 -21.88
N LEU A 52 32.07 4.00 -22.78
CA LEU A 52 31.43 2.75 -23.26
C LEU A 52 31.77 2.32 -24.69
N ARG A 53 32.80 2.88 -25.33
CA ARG A 53 33.08 2.58 -26.76
C ARG A 53 34.22 1.62 -27.09
N ASN A 54 34.97 1.05 -26.14
CA ASN A 54 36.04 0.12 -26.49
C ASN A 54 36.15 -1.08 -25.54
N ALA A 55 35.43 -2.16 -25.82
CA ALA A 55 35.84 -3.51 -25.42
C ALA A 55 35.19 -4.57 -26.32
N SER A 56 35.95 -5.06 -27.30
CA SER A 56 35.68 -6.32 -28.01
C SER A 56 36.30 -7.51 -27.24
N PRO A 57 35.81 -8.75 -27.44
CA PRO A 57 36.02 -9.86 -26.52
C PRO A 57 37.24 -10.72 -26.88
N GLN A 58 38.00 -11.18 -25.88
CA GLN A 58 38.96 -12.28 -26.06
C GLN A 58 38.97 -13.27 -24.89
N LYS A 59 38.69 -14.53 -25.27
CA LYS A 59 39.29 -15.82 -24.89
C LYS A 59 39.47 -16.21 -23.41
N GLU A 60 38.90 -17.37 -23.09
CA GLU A 60 39.25 -18.25 -21.98
C GLU A 60 40.76 -18.49 -21.83
N PRO A 61 41.19 -18.81 -20.60
CA PRO A 61 41.97 -20.04 -20.48
C PRO A 61 41.58 -20.95 -19.30
N THR A 62 41.76 -22.22 -19.62
CA THR A 62 41.77 -23.46 -18.83
C THR A 62 42.55 -23.38 -17.51
N ILE A 63 42.00 -23.93 -16.43
CA ILE A 63 42.71 -24.19 -15.16
C ILE A 63 42.89 -25.71 -14.96
N PRO A 64 44.10 -26.22 -14.71
CA PRO A 64 44.35 -27.63 -14.41
C PRO A 64 44.35 -27.96 -12.90
N ARG A 65 44.27 -29.27 -12.68
CA ARG A 65 44.04 -30.05 -11.46
C ARG A 65 45.29 -30.17 -10.56
N SER A 66 45.02 -30.42 -9.27
CA SER A 66 45.86 -31.09 -8.24
C SER A 66 46.67 -30.22 -7.29
N GLN A 67 46.39 -30.31 -5.98
CA GLN A 67 47.32 -30.87 -4.97
C GLN A 67 46.65 -31.02 -3.58
N GLN A 68 47.18 -31.99 -2.82
CA GLN A 68 46.67 -32.57 -1.58
C GLN A 68 47.12 -31.81 -0.31
N ILE A 69 46.25 -31.91 0.71
CA ILE A 69 46.37 -31.89 2.20
C ILE A 69 47.80 -31.85 2.83
N PRO A 70 47.98 -31.30 4.06
CA PRO A 70 47.79 -32.12 5.27
C PRO A 70 47.12 -31.43 6.49
N GLN A 71 46.47 -32.24 7.33
CA GLN A 71 46.07 -31.96 8.72
C GLN A 71 47.28 -31.74 9.65
N PRO A 72 47.04 -31.22 10.87
CA PRO A 72 47.61 -31.85 12.05
C PRO A 72 46.58 -32.13 13.18
N LYS A 73 46.92 -33.12 14.02
CA LYS A 73 46.20 -33.59 15.21
C LYS A 73 46.80 -33.02 16.52
N ASN A 74 45.91 -32.89 17.51
CA ASN A 74 46.02 -33.16 18.96
C ASN A 74 46.63 -32.17 19.98
N SER A 75 45.90 -32.14 21.13
CA SER A 75 46.27 -31.84 22.53
C SER A 75 46.63 -30.38 22.86
N ASN A 76 46.14 -29.71 23.92
CA ASN A 76 45.94 -30.13 25.31
C ASN A 76 44.97 -29.18 26.09
N GLU A 77 44.56 -29.62 27.27
CA GLU A 77 43.74 -28.96 28.30
C GLU A 77 44.37 -27.66 28.87
N ASN A 78 43.55 -26.64 29.17
CA ASN A 78 43.38 -26.02 30.51
C ASN A 78 42.67 -24.64 30.48
N GLU A 79 41.71 -24.51 31.39
CA GLU A 79 41.32 -23.32 32.18
C GLU A 79 40.75 -22.04 31.48
N ASP A 80 39.47 -21.80 31.75
CA ASP A 80 38.71 -20.53 31.69
C ASP A 80 38.93 -19.77 33.04
N PRO A 81 38.53 -18.48 33.24
CA PRO A 81 38.04 -17.48 32.28
C PRO A 81 38.71 -16.09 32.44
N ASP A 82 38.87 -15.33 31.36
CA ASP A 82 39.04 -13.87 31.45
C ASP A 82 37.96 -13.18 30.60
N ILE A 83 36.96 -12.63 31.30
CA ILE A 83 35.96 -11.73 30.74
C ILE A 83 36.64 -10.38 30.55
N LEU A 84 37.11 -10.13 29.33
CA LEU A 84 37.55 -8.81 28.89
C LEU A 84 36.47 -8.20 28.00
N PHE A 85 35.99 -7.04 28.45
CA PHE A 85 35.04 -6.16 27.77
C PHE A 85 35.59 -5.78 26.39
N ASP A 86 34.93 -6.23 25.33
CA ASP A 86 35.18 -5.74 23.98
C ASP A 86 34.25 -4.54 23.72
N GLU A 87 34.79 -3.33 23.93
CA GLU A 87 34.21 -2.09 23.42
C GLU A 87 34.49 -2.00 21.92
N ASN A 88 33.63 -2.64 21.12
CA ASN A 88 33.44 -2.28 19.72
C ASN A 88 32.07 -2.78 19.27
N PRO A 89 31.05 -1.93 19.07
CA PRO A 89 29.90 -2.36 18.30
C PRO A 89 30.36 -2.44 16.84
N GLU A 90 30.88 -3.61 16.47
CA GLU A 90 31.04 -3.97 15.06
C GLU A 90 29.71 -3.68 14.37
N VAL A 91 29.79 -2.74 13.42
CA VAL A 91 28.80 -2.58 12.37
C VAL A 91 28.73 -3.94 11.67
N GLN A 92 27.72 -4.74 12.00
CA GLN A 92 27.36 -5.90 11.20
C GLN A 92 26.82 -5.37 9.87
N GLU A 93 27.74 -5.07 8.96
CA GLU A 93 27.45 -5.06 7.54
C GLU A 93 26.89 -6.44 7.21
N ILE A 94 25.59 -6.49 6.94
CA ILE A 94 24.92 -7.69 6.45
C ILE A 94 25.56 -8.00 5.10
N GLN A 95 26.59 -8.85 5.11
CA GLN A 95 27.20 -9.39 3.90
C GLN A 95 26.12 -10.12 3.11
N GLY A 96 25.97 -9.71 1.85
CA GLY A 96 25.03 -10.29 0.91
C GLY A 96 25.28 -11.79 0.66
N ASN A 97 24.22 -12.43 0.18
CA ASN A 97 24.18 -13.75 -0.45
C ASN A 97 24.05 -14.99 0.45
N GLN A 98 23.42 -14.91 1.62
CA GLN A 98 22.64 -16.08 2.06
C GLN A 98 21.25 -16.02 1.39
N PRO A 99 20.81 -17.08 0.68
CA PRO A 99 19.42 -17.16 0.24
C PRO A 99 18.57 -17.16 1.51
N THR A 100 17.87 -16.06 1.76
CA THR A 100 16.90 -15.99 2.86
C THR A 100 15.94 -17.16 2.68
N ASP A 101 15.88 -18.07 3.64
CA ASP A 101 14.94 -19.19 3.60
C ASP A 101 13.52 -18.64 3.76
N LEU A 102 12.87 -18.39 2.62
CA LEU A 102 11.54 -17.78 2.56
C LEU A 102 10.42 -18.72 3.02
N SER A 103 10.72 -20.00 3.30
CA SER A 103 9.73 -21.00 3.71
C SER A 103 9.15 -20.74 5.11
N SER A 104 9.87 -19.96 5.93
CA SER A 104 9.47 -19.58 7.29
C SER A 104 8.79 -18.22 7.39
N VAL A 105 8.63 -17.50 6.28
CA VAL A 105 8.09 -16.13 6.26
C VAL A 105 6.59 -16.14 6.55
N PRO A 106 6.10 -15.38 7.56
CA PRO A 106 4.69 -15.24 7.85
C PRO A 106 3.88 -14.85 6.61
N GLN A 107 2.80 -15.59 6.34
CA GLN A 107 1.95 -15.41 5.17
C GLN A 107 0.68 -14.67 5.56
N PHE A 108 0.43 -13.56 4.88
CA PHE A 108 -0.78 -12.76 4.98
C PHE A 108 -1.54 -12.82 3.65
N SER A 109 -2.86 -12.88 3.75
CA SER A 109 -3.74 -12.76 2.60
C SER A 109 -4.54 -11.47 2.71
N SER A 110 -4.61 -10.71 1.63
CA SER A 110 -5.49 -9.53 1.56
C SER A 110 -6.98 -9.88 1.76
N GLN A 111 -7.36 -11.17 1.64
CA GLN A 111 -8.70 -11.65 1.93
C GLN A 111 -8.94 -11.92 3.42
N SER A 112 -7.89 -12.18 4.19
CA SER A 112 -7.98 -12.50 5.63
C SER A 112 -7.51 -11.36 6.53
N CYS A 113 -6.70 -10.45 6.02
CA CYS A 113 -6.30 -9.24 6.75
C CYS A 113 -7.49 -8.31 6.92
N THR A 114 -7.51 -7.59 8.04
CA THR A 114 -8.55 -6.61 8.31
C THR A 114 -8.33 -5.39 7.42
N LEU A 115 -9.05 -5.34 6.29
CA LEU A 115 -9.11 -4.17 5.43
C LEU A 115 -9.94 -3.06 6.10
N GLN A 116 -9.34 -1.88 6.28
CA GLN A 116 -9.96 -0.80 7.07
C GLN A 116 -10.40 0.41 6.24
N GLY A 117 -9.96 0.49 4.98
CA GLY A 117 -10.37 1.54 4.07
C GLY A 117 -11.82 1.40 3.63
N LYS A 118 -12.60 2.46 3.86
CA LYS A 118 -13.91 2.68 3.29
C LYS A 118 -13.78 3.68 2.16
N TRP A 119 -14.29 3.29 1.00
CA TRP A 119 -14.22 4.10 -0.21
C TRP A 119 -15.54 4.79 -0.49
N SER A 120 -15.46 6.03 -0.94
CA SER A 120 -16.57 6.84 -1.41
C SER A 120 -16.23 7.51 -2.73
N TYR A 121 -17.27 7.90 -3.47
CA TYR A 121 -17.17 8.76 -4.63
C TYR A 121 -18.06 9.99 -4.47
N HIS A 122 -17.65 11.09 -5.08
CA HIS A 122 -18.33 12.37 -5.00
C HIS A 122 -19.11 12.64 -6.28
N MET A 123 -20.41 12.82 -6.14
CA MET A 123 -21.30 13.24 -7.22
C MET A 123 -21.90 14.59 -6.86
N GLU A 124 -21.52 15.62 -7.63
CA GLU A 124 -21.89 17.01 -7.37
C GLU A 124 -21.50 17.46 -5.95
N LEU A 125 -22.45 17.51 -5.02
CA LEU A 125 -22.26 17.89 -3.61
C LEU A 125 -22.50 16.74 -2.63
N SER A 126 -22.64 15.51 -3.13
CA SER A 126 -22.94 14.33 -2.32
C SER A 126 -21.76 13.37 -2.30
N GLU A 127 -21.34 12.97 -1.10
CA GLU A 127 -20.46 11.83 -0.89
C GLU A 127 -21.31 10.55 -0.83
N ILE A 128 -20.97 9.57 -1.66
CA ILE A 128 -21.68 8.29 -1.74
C ILE A 128 -20.68 7.17 -1.47
N TYR A 129 -20.96 6.35 -0.46
CA TYR A 129 -20.13 5.20 -0.11
C TYR A 129 -20.38 4.04 -1.07
N PHE A 130 -19.32 3.34 -1.45
CA PHE A 130 -19.46 2.10 -2.21
C PHE A 130 -20.07 1.00 -1.33
N PRO A 131 -20.79 0.04 -1.94
CA PRO A 131 -21.16 -1.20 -1.27
C PRO A 131 -19.93 -1.89 -0.67
N GLU A 132 -20.08 -2.54 0.48
CA GLU A 132 -18.97 -3.15 1.22
C GLU A 132 -18.11 -4.09 0.37
N SER A 133 -18.74 -4.93 -0.45
CA SER A 133 -18.02 -5.85 -1.36
C SER A 133 -17.12 -5.11 -2.37
N ILE A 134 -17.59 -3.99 -2.90
CA ILE A 134 -16.83 -3.15 -3.85
C ILE A 134 -15.76 -2.38 -3.10
N SER A 135 -16.08 -1.80 -1.94
CA SER A 135 -15.11 -1.10 -1.09
C SER A 135 -13.94 -2.01 -0.71
N ASN A 136 -14.21 -3.26 -0.31
CA ASN A 136 -13.18 -4.24 0.04
C ASN A 136 -12.34 -4.64 -1.18
N TYR A 137 -12.95 -4.74 -2.35
CA TYR A 137 -12.24 -5.03 -3.60
C TYR A 137 -11.27 -3.89 -3.97
N ILE A 138 -11.75 -2.64 -3.94
CA ILE A 138 -10.94 -1.45 -4.19
C ILE A 138 -9.80 -1.35 -3.17
N GLU A 139 -10.12 -1.55 -1.89
CA GLU A 139 -9.14 -1.49 -0.80
C GLU A 139 -8.05 -2.56 -0.94
N LYS A 140 -8.42 -3.78 -1.34
CA LYS A 140 -7.44 -4.82 -1.65
C LYS A 140 -6.47 -4.37 -2.75
N ASP A 141 -6.97 -3.89 -3.88
CA ASP A 141 -6.14 -3.41 -4.98
C ASP A 141 -5.22 -2.25 -4.54
N PHE A 142 -5.78 -1.33 -3.75
CA PHE A 142 -5.05 -0.21 -3.20
C PHE A 142 -3.88 -0.67 -2.32
N ILE A 143 -4.13 -1.52 -1.33
CA ILE A 143 -3.14 -2.03 -0.38
C ILE A 143 -2.03 -2.82 -1.07
N LEU A 144 -2.34 -3.55 -2.14
CA LEU A 144 -1.35 -4.26 -2.95
C LEU A 144 -0.47 -3.34 -3.81
N GLY A 145 -0.76 -2.04 -3.83
CA GLY A 145 -0.03 -1.07 -4.64
C GLY A 145 -0.37 -1.13 -6.13
N ASN A 146 -1.54 -1.69 -6.49
CA ASN A 146 -2.03 -1.59 -7.85
C ASN A 146 -2.24 -0.12 -8.20
N ILE A 147 -1.98 0.23 -9.47
CA ILE A 147 -2.17 1.60 -9.99
C ILE A 147 -3.66 1.87 -10.22
N ARG A 148 -4.41 0.81 -10.54
CA ARG A 148 -5.82 0.88 -10.93
C ARG A 148 -6.61 -0.28 -10.35
N SER A 149 -7.90 -0.05 -10.17
CA SER A 149 -8.89 -1.09 -9.82
C SER A 149 -10.03 -1.07 -10.83
N LYS A 150 -10.42 -2.23 -11.36
CA LYS A 150 -11.48 -2.37 -12.37
C LYS A 150 -12.57 -3.30 -11.88
N PHE A 151 -13.81 -2.84 -11.91
CA PHE A 151 -14.95 -3.60 -11.40
C PHE A 151 -16.24 -3.22 -12.12
N GLU A 152 -17.30 -4.00 -11.91
CA GLU A 152 -18.64 -3.67 -12.40
C GLU A 152 -19.39 -2.87 -11.33
N PHE A 153 -19.98 -1.74 -11.71
CA PHE A 153 -20.76 -0.87 -10.83
C PHE A 153 -22.00 -0.36 -11.55
N SER A 154 -23.17 -0.56 -10.94
CA SER A 154 -24.46 -0.16 -11.53
C SER A 154 -24.68 -0.67 -12.96
N GLY A 155 -24.22 -1.90 -13.27
CA GLY A 155 -24.36 -2.51 -14.59
C GLY A 155 -23.43 -1.93 -15.66
N SER A 156 -22.39 -1.20 -15.27
CA SER A 156 -21.39 -0.62 -16.17
C SER A 156 -19.98 -0.89 -15.66
N GLN A 157 -19.00 -0.91 -16.58
CA GLN A 157 -17.60 -1.07 -16.19
C GLN A 157 -17.08 0.24 -15.58
N ALA A 158 -16.51 0.12 -14.38
CA ALA A 158 -15.84 1.19 -13.65
C ALA A 158 -14.33 0.93 -13.57
N GLU A 159 -13.54 1.99 -13.60
CA GLU A 159 -12.09 1.98 -13.37
C GLU A 159 -11.72 3.11 -12.41
N ILE A 160 -11.01 2.78 -11.33
CA ILE A 160 -10.37 3.74 -10.43
C ILE A 160 -8.90 3.87 -10.80
N ILE A 161 -8.40 5.10 -10.83
CA ILE A 161 -6.98 5.44 -10.92
C ILE A 161 -6.58 6.08 -9.60
N PHE A 162 -5.82 5.38 -8.78
CA PHE A 162 -5.59 5.78 -7.39
C PHE A 162 -4.76 7.07 -7.26
N GLN A 163 -3.71 7.21 -8.07
CA GLN A 163 -2.88 8.43 -8.11
C GLN A 163 -3.72 9.68 -8.40
N GLU A 164 -4.70 9.57 -9.30
CA GLU A 164 -5.56 10.69 -9.68
C GLU A 164 -6.70 10.92 -8.68
N SER A 165 -6.97 9.95 -7.81
CA SER A 165 -8.16 9.94 -6.94
C SER A 165 -9.46 10.13 -7.74
N LEU A 166 -9.55 9.45 -8.89
CA LEU A 166 -10.72 9.48 -9.77
C LEU A 166 -11.24 8.07 -10.07
N MET A 167 -12.57 7.95 -10.14
CA MET A 167 -13.29 6.83 -10.75
C MET A 167 -13.83 7.27 -12.10
N THR A 168 -13.75 6.38 -13.08
CA THR A 168 -14.38 6.56 -14.38
C THR A 168 -15.40 5.46 -14.61
N LEU A 169 -16.58 5.83 -15.10
CA LEU A 169 -17.69 4.93 -15.37
C LEU A 169 -18.14 5.12 -16.81
N ASN A 170 -18.28 4.04 -17.56
CA ASN A 170 -18.88 4.10 -18.89
C ASN A 170 -20.39 4.29 -18.75
N GLY A 171 -20.90 5.47 -19.09
CA GLY A 171 -22.32 5.77 -19.06
C GLY A 171 -23.10 4.97 -20.11
N ILE A 172 -24.39 4.79 -19.87
CA ILE A 172 -25.32 4.06 -20.76
C ILE A 172 -25.42 4.75 -22.14
N SER A 173 -25.18 6.06 -22.21
CA SER A 173 -25.12 6.86 -23.44
C SER A 173 -23.78 6.78 -24.18
N GLY A 174 -22.81 6.02 -23.68
CA GLY A 174 -21.43 5.98 -24.21
C GLY A 174 -20.53 7.12 -23.70
N GLU A 175 -21.07 8.04 -22.89
CA GLU A 175 -20.30 9.12 -22.27
C GLU A 175 -19.49 8.59 -21.08
N LYS A 176 -18.24 9.05 -20.94
CA LYS A 176 -17.39 8.69 -19.80
C LYS A 176 -17.69 9.64 -18.64
N LEU A 177 -18.29 9.11 -17.58
CA LEU A 177 -18.54 9.85 -16.34
C LEU A 177 -17.31 9.75 -15.44
N ILE A 178 -16.92 10.86 -14.81
CA ILE A 178 -15.73 10.93 -13.96
C ILE A 178 -16.15 11.47 -12.59
N TYR A 179 -15.80 10.73 -11.55
CA TYR A 179 -16.13 11.06 -10.17
C TYR A 179 -14.87 11.08 -9.31
N PRO A 180 -14.62 12.13 -8.51
CA PRO A 180 -13.60 12.08 -7.48
C PRO A 180 -13.91 10.98 -6.47
N ILE A 181 -12.87 10.35 -5.94
CA ILE A 181 -13.00 9.34 -4.89
C ILE A 181 -12.25 9.75 -3.63
N SER A 182 -12.62 9.15 -2.51
CA SER A 182 -11.95 9.34 -1.23
C SER A 182 -11.88 8.03 -0.48
N ARG A 183 -10.81 7.89 0.30
CA ARG A 183 -10.62 6.79 1.25
C ARG A 183 -10.70 7.37 2.65
N SER A 184 -11.52 6.74 3.50
CA SER A 184 -11.52 6.96 4.94
C SER A 184 -11.13 5.67 5.64
N SER A 185 -10.50 5.75 6.80
CA SER A 185 -10.19 4.56 7.62
C SER A 185 -10.85 4.72 8.98
N SER A 186 -11.30 3.62 9.57
CA SER A 186 -11.91 3.62 10.90
C SER A 186 -10.88 3.76 12.03
N ASN A 187 -9.61 3.44 11.76
CA ASN A 187 -8.51 3.62 12.71
C ASN A 187 -7.43 4.54 12.14
N LYS A 188 -6.59 5.05 13.03
CA LYS A 188 -5.42 5.83 12.63
C LYS A 188 -4.31 4.89 12.14
N GLU A 189 -3.94 5.02 10.88
CA GLU A 189 -2.83 4.29 10.23
C GLU A 189 -1.56 5.12 10.37
N LYS A 190 -0.55 4.61 11.07
CA LYS A 190 0.64 5.40 11.42
C LYS A 190 1.68 5.40 10.30
N TYR A 191 1.88 4.26 9.65
CA TYR A 191 2.92 4.07 8.67
C TYR A 191 2.35 3.81 7.29
N TRP A 192 2.94 4.48 6.31
CA TRP A 192 2.54 4.42 4.92
C TRP A 192 3.77 4.23 4.03
N TRP A 193 3.58 3.71 2.82
CA TRP A 193 4.63 3.47 1.84
C TRP A 193 4.18 4.01 0.47
N TYR A 194 5.13 4.44 -0.36
CA TYR A 194 4.83 4.92 -1.71
C TYR A 194 4.78 3.79 -2.72
N ALA A 195 3.62 3.62 -3.38
CA ALA A 195 3.47 2.68 -4.49
C ALA A 195 4.13 3.18 -5.78
N ASN A 196 4.14 2.32 -6.81
CA ASN A 196 4.77 2.65 -8.10
C ASN A 196 4.13 3.86 -8.79
N ASP A 197 2.87 4.15 -8.47
CA ASP A 197 2.13 5.34 -8.94
C ASP A 197 2.35 6.58 -8.05
N GLN A 198 3.32 6.52 -7.13
CA GLN A 198 3.68 7.58 -6.18
C GLN A 198 2.60 7.95 -5.17
N SER A 199 1.52 7.18 -5.09
CA SER A 199 0.50 7.41 -4.07
C SER A 199 0.78 6.59 -2.82
N ALA A 200 0.51 7.18 -1.66
CA ALA A 200 0.79 6.57 -0.38
C ALA A 200 -0.24 5.46 -0.08
N ARG A 201 0.23 4.35 0.47
CA ARG A 201 -0.54 3.19 0.91
C ARG A 201 -0.24 2.88 2.36
N PRO A 202 -1.22 2.56 3.21
CA PRO A 202 -0.95 2.24 4.60
C PRO A 202 -0.32 0.84 4.70
N ILE A 203 0.47 0.65 5.75
CA ILE A 203 0.84 -0.70 6.19
C ILE A 203 -0.40 -1.35 6.81
N ILE A 204 -0.63 -2.62 6.50
CA ILE A 204 -1.74 -3.40 7.07
C ILE A 204 -1.59 -3.44 8.60
N LYS A 205 -2.69 -3.25 9.33
CA LYS A 205 -2.68 -3.07 10.79
C LYS A 205 -2.00 -4.22 11.53
N GLU A 206 -2.27 -5.45 11.15
CA GLU A 206 -1.67 -6.64 11.76
C GLU A 206 -0.13 -6.63 11.63
N ILE A 207 0.38 -6.12 10.50
CA ILE A 207 1.82 -5.96 10.25
C ILE A 207 2.37 -4.81 11.09
N GLU A 208 1.64 -3.71 11.20
CA GLU A 208 2.00 -2.58 12.07
C GLU A 208 2.08 -3.01 13.55
N GLU A 209 1.12 -3.81 14.03
CA GLU A 209 1.11 -4.35 15.40
C GLU A 209 2.33 -5.22 15.67
N ILE A 210 2.68 -6.12 14.73
CA ILE A 210 3.89 -6.94 14.83
C ILE A 210 5.14 -6.07 14.83
N LEU A 211 5.24 -5.11 13.90
CA LEU A 211 6.39 -4.19 13.81
C LEU A 211 6.62 -3.36 15.06
N ASN A 212 5.55 -2.99 15.77
CA ASN A 212 5.65 -2.28 17.05
C ASN A 212 6.10 -3.20 18.20
N SER A 213 6.02 -4.52 18.02
CA SER A 213 6.43 -5.53 19.01
C SER A 213 7.80 -6.17 18.72
N THR A 214 8.25 -6.14 17.46
CA THR A 214 9.58 -6.60 17.05
C THR A 214 10.55 -5.42 16.99
N GLU A 215 11.85 -5.66 16.84
CA GLU A 215 12.92 -4.65 16.74
C GLU A 215 12.83 -3.76 15.48
N TRP A 216 11.62 -3.32 15.12
CA TRP A 216 11.32 -2.38 14.04
C TRP A 216 11.68 -2.89 12.64
N ILE A 217 12.01 -4.18 12.51
CA ILE A 217 12.26 -4.89 11.26
C ILE A 217 11.36 -6.12 11.21
N PHE A 218 10.72 -6.35 10.06
CA PHE A 218 9.85 -7.52 9.87
C PHE A 218 9.83 -7.95 8.40
N ILE A 219 9.89 -9.25 8.16
CA ILE A 219 9.76 -9.87 6.83
C ILE A 219 8.44 -10.62 6.79
N TYR A 220 7.64 -10.39 5.75
CA TYR A 220 6.35 -11.04 5.56
C TYR A 220 6.04 -11.26 4.09
N SER A 221 5.08 -12.13 3.81
CA SER A 221 4.51 -12.35 2.48
C SER A 221 3.07 -11.86 2.47
N LEU A 222 2.68 -11.08 1.47
CA LEU A 222 1.31 -10.64 1.24
C LEU A 222 0.88 -11.02 -0.17
N ASP A 223 -0.15 -11.86 -0.28
CA ASP A 223 -0.63 -12.43 -1.55
C ASP A 223 0.51 -13.01 -2.43
N GLY A 224 1.52 -13.61 -1.78
CA GLY A 224 2.67 -14.23 -2.43
C GLY A 224 3.83 -13.29 -2.77
N VAL A 225 3.71 -11.99 -2.48
CA VAL A 225 4.81 -11.03 -2.62
C VAL A 225 5.49 -10.85 -1.27
N VAL A 226 6.81 -11.11 -1.23
CA VAL A 226 7.60 -11.01 0.00
C VAL A 226 8.17 -9.62 0.16
N TYR A 227 7.91 -9.02 1.31
CA TYR A 227 8.37 -7.70 1.69
C TYR A 227 9.20 -7.76 2.97
N GLN A 228 10.22 -6.90 3.05
CA GLN A 228 10.91 -6.58 4.28
C GLN A 228 10.63 -5.11 4.62
N ILE A 229 10.15 -4.86 5.84
CA ILE A 229 9.94 -3.50 6.36
C ILE A 229 10.99 -3.23 7.43
N ASN A 230 11.57 -2.03 7.38
CA ASN A 230 12.49 -1.52 8.39
C ASN A 230 12.06 -0.09 8.76
N LEU A 231 11.49 0.07 9.96
CA LEU A 231 10.99 1.36 10.44
C LEU A 231 12.13 2.32 10.85
N HIS A 232 13.29 1.81 11.30
CA HIS A 232 14.47 2.65 11.57
C HIS A 232 14.99 3.32 10.31
N LYS A 233 15.13 2.55 9.22
CA LYS A 233 15.54 3.05 7.91
C LYS A 233 14.41 3.71 7.14
N LYS A 234 13.17 3.68 7.66
CA LYS A 234 11.94 4.14 7.00
C LYS A 234 11.84 3.60 5.57
N SER A 235 12.04 2.30 5.42
CA SER A 235 12.10 1.64 4.11
C SER A 235 11.29 0.35 4.07
N MET A 236 10.70 0.06 2.92
CA MET A 236 10.07 -1.20 2.58
C MET A 236 10.72 -1.75 1.31
N ILE A 237 11.10 -3.02 1.32
CA ILE A 237 11.83 -3.67 0.23
C ILE A 237 10.99 -4.82 -0.29
N GLU A 238 10.70 -4.85 -1.58
CA GLU A 238 10.16 -6.04 -2.22
C GLU A 238 11.31 -7.01 -2.54
N MET A 239 11.38 -8.13 -1.83
CA MET A 239 12.56 -9.01 -1.80
C MET A 239 12.90 -9.62 -3.16
N LYS A 240 11.90 -9.88 -4.00
CA LYS A 240 12.08 -10.47 -5.33
C LYS A 240 12.72 -9.49 -6.32
N THR A 241 12.33 -8.22 -6.26
CA THR A 241 12.79 -7.18 -7.21
C THR A 241 13.93 -6.35 -6.66
N GLY A 242 14.17 -6.40 -5.34
CA GLY A 242 15.12 -5.52 -4.65
C GLY A 242 14.65 -4.06 -4.61
N LEU A 243 13.40 -3.78 -5.02
CA LEU A 243 12.89 -2.42 -5.09
C LEU A 243 12.69 -1.86 -3.68
N VAL A 244 13.42 -0.80 -3.37
CA VAL A 244 13.32 -0.07 -2.10
C VAL A 244 12.33 1.07 -2.24
N ARG A 245 11.34 1.10 -1.35
CA ARG A 245 10.29 2.12 -1.26
C ARG A 245 10.40 2.83 0.08
N ASN A 246 10.19 4.15 0.08
CA ASN A 246 10.22 4.95 1.30
C ASN A 246 8.95 4.78 2.12
N LEU A 247 9.11 4.78 3.44
CA LEU A 247 8.03 4.86 4.41
C LEU A 247 7.83 6.30 4.87
N VAL A 248 6.57 6.69 5.05
CA VAL A 248 6.18 7.97 5.63
C VAL A 248 5.28 7.76 6.84
N ILE A 249 5.31 8.73 7.74
CA ILE A 249 4.52 8.73 8.97
C ILE A 249 3.41 9.77 8.80
N ALA A 250 2.16 9.37 9.04
CA ALA A 250 0.97 10.23 8.93
C ALA A 250 0.59 10.91 10.26
#